data_AF-A0A6A8KS41-F1
#
_entry.id   AF-A0A6A8KS41-F1
#
_cell.length_a   1.000
_cell.length_b   1.000
_cell.length_c   1.000
_cell.angle_alpha   90.00
_cell.angle_beta   90.00
_cell.angle_gamma   90.00
#
_symmetry.space_group_name_H-M   'P 1'
#
loop_
_entity.id
_entity.type
_entity.pdbx_description
1 polymer ?
#
loop_
_entity_poly.entity_id
_entity_poly.type
_entity_poly.pdbx_seq_one_letter_code
_entity_poly.pdbx_strand_id
1 'polypeptide(L)' 'MMEKECFTCAWHDNFSWVCFNGNSEHRADFTDPEDSCPVWEGREDSDEKEEK' A
#
# COMPACT_ATOMS: atom_id res chain seq x y z
N MET A 1 14.59 -7.16 2.32
CA MET A 1 13.21 -7.69 2.35
C MET A 1 12.30 -6.51 2.14
N MET A 2 11.29 -6.62 1.28
CA MET A 2 10.29 -5.57 1.11
C MET A 2 9.33 -5.63 2.31
N GLU A 3 9.10 -4.49 2.96
CA GLU A 3 8.12 -4.39 4.05
C GLU A 3 6.71 -4.61 3.46
N LYS A 4 5.93 -5.51 4.06
CA LYS A 4 4.58 -5.90 3.59
C LYS A 4 3.50 -5.10 4.34
N GLU A 5 3.66 -3.79 4.34
CA GLU A 5 2.77 -2.83 5.00
C GLU A 5 1.77 -2.26 4.00
N CYS A 6 0.74 -1.58 4.50
CA CYS A 6 -0.29 -0.98 3.66
C CYS A 6 0.32 -0.03 2.63
N PHE A 7 1.25 0.85 3.02
CA PHE A 7 1.83 1.84 2.10
C PHE A 7 2.67 1.25 0.94
N THR A 8 3.08 -0.02 1.02
CA THR A 8 3.76 -0.74 -0.07
C THR A 8 2.81 -1.63 -0.88
N CYS A 9 1.53 -1.69 -0.50
CA CYS A 9 0.54 -2.52 -1.16
C CYS A 9 -0.02 -1.86 -2.43
N ALA A 10 -0.29 -2.66 -3.45
CA ALA A 10 -0.94 -2.26 -4.71
C ALA A 10 -2.33 -1.62 -4.51
N TRP A 11 -2.99 -1.93 -3.39
CA TRP A 11 -4.35 -1.50 -3.09
C TRP A 11 -4.43 -0.27 -2.19
N HIS A 12 -3.31 0.29 -1.76
CA HIS A 12 -3.28 1.44 -0.85
C HIS A 12 -2.96 2.73 -1.59
N ASP A 13 -3.71 3.78 -1.33
CA ASP A 13 -3.40 5.11 -1.86
C ASP A 13 -2.52 5.89 -0.87
N ASN A 14 -1.24 6.07 -1.20
CA ASN A 14 -0.29 6.78 -0.36
C ASN A 14 -0.52 8.31 -0.30
N PHE A 15 -1.37 8.87 -1.16
CA PHE A 15 -1.73 10.28 -1.09
C PHE A 15 -2.82 10.53 -0.06
N SER A 16 -3.93 9.77 -0.12
CA SER A 16 -5.04 9.89 0.84
C SER A 16 -4.87 9.05 2.11
N TRP A 17 -3.91 8.12 2.13
CA TRP A 17 -3.71 7.12 3.18
C TRP A 17 -4.89 6.15 3.37
N VAL A 18 -5.64 5.89 2.30
CA VAL A 18 -6.82 5.00 2.33
C VAL A 18 -6.47 3.63 1.77
N CYS A 19 -6.90 2.59 2.48
CA CYS A 19 -6.78 1.20 2.02
C CYS A 19 -7.98 0.80 1.16
N PHE A 20 -7.77 0.54 -0.14
CA PHE A 20 -8.81 0.03 -1.05
C PHE A 20 -8.84 -1.49 -1.18
N ASN A 21 -8.06 -2.20 -0.35
CA ASN A 21 -8.08 -3.66 -0.35
C ASN A 21 -9.40 -4.16 0.26
N GLY A 22 -10.28 -4.72 -0.57
CA GLY A 22 -11.59 -5.24 -0.15
C GLY A 22 -11.51 -6.39 0.87
N ASN A 23 -10.35 -7.05 0.98
CA ASN A 23 -10.11 -8.12 1.95
C ASN A 23 -9.37 -7.65 3.21
N SER A 24 -9.01 -6.36 3.31
CA SER A 24 -8.43 -5.78 4.51
C SER A 24 -9.49 -5.54 5.60
N GLU A 25 -9.05 -5.49 6.86
CA GLU A 25 -9.87 -5.01 7.97
C GLU A 25 -10.11 -3.49 7.85
N HIS A 26 -9.17 -2.76 7.25
CA HIS A 26 -9.20 -1.31 7.05
C HIS A 26 -9.82 -0.88 5.71
N ARG A 27 -10.64 -1.73 5.08
CA ARG A 27 -11.17 -1.47 3.74
C ARG A 27 -11.97 -0.16 3.70
N ALA A 28 -11.63 0.72 2.77
CA ALA A 28 -12.18 2.07 2.62
C ALA A 28 -12.03 2.95 3.88
N ASP A 29 -11.00 2.71 4.68
CA ASP A 29 -10.64 3.52 5.85
C ASP A 29 -9.19 4.04 5.74
N PHE A 30 -8.87 5.05 6.56
CA PHE A 30 -7.51 5.55 6.69
C PHE A 30 -6.63 4.54 7.44
N THR A 31 -5.37 4.44 7.06
CA THR A 31 -4.39 3.58 7.72
C THR A 31 -3.12 4.34 8.10
N ASP A 32 -2.51 3.91 9.19
CA ASP A 32 -1.21 4.38 9.65
C ASP A 32 -0.05 3.65 8.93
N PRO A 33 1.19 4.17 8.98
CA PRO A 33 2.33 3.55 8.32
C PRO A 33 2.64 2.11 8.79
N GLU A 34 2.32 1.80 10.04
CA GLU A 34 2.55 0.49 10.66
C GLU A 34 1.42 -0.52 10.34
N ASP A 35 0.32 -0.06 9.74
CA ASP A 35 -0.78 -0.94 9.36
C ASP A 35 -0.38 -1.84 8.19
N SER A 36 -0.89 -3.06 8.20
CA SER A 36 -0.69 -4.02 7.12
C SER A 36 -2.01 -4.67 6.74
N CYS A 37 -2.13 -5.08 5.48
CA CYS A 37 -3.27 -5.84 5.02
C CYS A 37 -2.89 -7.32 4.89
N PRO A 38 -3.76 -8.26 5.32
CA PRO A 38 -3.47 -9.70 5.26
C PRO A 38 -3.35 -10.22 3.83
N VAL A 39 -3.93 -9.52 2.87
CA VAL A 39 -3.88 -9.82 1.43
C VAL A 39 -3.02 -8.78 0.71
N TRP A 40 -1.79 -8.61 1.20
CA TRP A 40 -0.83 -7.71 0.58
C TRP A 40 -0.45 -8.20 -0.82
N GLU A 41 -0.56 -7.30 -1.78
CA GLU A 41 -0.05 -7.47 -3.13
C GLU A 41 0.98 -6.38 -3.40
N GLY A 42 2.12 -6.73 -3.97
CA GLY A 42 3.16 -5.76 -4.30
C GLY A 42 2.66 -4.82 -5.39
N ARG A 43 2.77 -3.51 -5.14
CA ARG A 43 2.57 -2.52 -6.19
C ARG A 43 3.63 -2.74 -7.29
N GLU A 44 3.21 -2.72 -8.54
CA GLU A 44 4.14 -2.58 -9.66
C GLU A 44 4.63 -1.12 -9.65
N ASP A 45 5.65 -0.83 -8.85
CA ASP A 45 6.40 0.39 -9.02
C ASP A 45 7.04 0.32 -10.41
N SER A 46 6.49 1.12 -11.34
CA SER A 46 7.20 1.44 -12.56
C SER A 46 8.40 2.29 -12.13
N ASP A 47 9.50 1.61 -11.82
CA ASP A 47 10.81 2.19 -11.62
C ASP A 47 11.20 3.01 -12.86
N GLU A 48 10.89 4.30 -12.86
CA GLU A 48 11.60 5.33 -13.62
C GLU A 48 11.74 6.59 -12.75
N LYS A 49 12.55 6.49 -11.69
CA LYS A 49 13.32 7.67 -11.29
C LYS A 49 14.60 7.67 -12.11
N GLU A 50 14.51 8.23 -13.32
CA GLU A 50 15.67 8.79 -14.01
C GLU A 50 16.30 9.82 -13.05
N GLU A 51 17.39 9.43 -12.39
CA GLU A 51 18.29 10.38 -11.76
C GLU A 51 19.07 11.10 -12.88
N LYS A 52 18.82 12.40 -13.04
CA LYS A 52 19.65 13.31 -13.84
C LYS A 52 20.55 14.14 -12.93
#